data_AF-A0A7V8X4X6-F1
#
_entry.id   AF-A0A7V8X4X6-F1
#
_cell.length_a   1.000
_cell.length_b   1.000
_cell.length_c   1.000
_cell.angle_alpha   90.00
_cell.angle_beta   90.00
_cell.angle_gamma   90.00
#
_symmetry.space_group_name_H-M   'P 1'
#
loop_
_entity.id
_entity.type
_entity.pdbx_description
1 polymer ?
#
loop_
_entity_poly.entity_id
_entity_poly.type
_entity_poly.pdbx_seq_one_letter_code
_entity_poly.pdbx_strand_id
1 'polypeptide(L)'
;LADCGYLGVIASATKGIDPETLRTSTQRIIEVTGNRERVAALSGPNLATEIAGGLPAAAVVASTRQQTAQLVQRGLMSPTFRIYTSSDIVGVELAGALKNVMAIGAGIADGLTAGQNAKAAFITRGIAEITRLGMACGADPMTFAGLAGIGDLMATCGSTLSRNHTVGRRLAEGELLRDIIATMTEVAEGVPTTRAAIALGERLGVELPIATQIGNVLFNNVSPQHAIAQLLARDAAPEVRPVDLRGL
;
A
#
# COMPACT_ATOMS: atom_id res chain seq x y z
N LEU A 1 5.81 26.54 2.57
CA LEU A 1 7.12 25.86 2.41
C LEU A 1 7.98 26.53 1.35
N ALA A 2 7.48 26.73 0.12
CA ALA A 2 8.15 27.59 -0.87
C ALA A 2 8.37 29.02 -0.36
N ASP A 3 7.33 29.64 0.21
CA ASP A 3 7.40 31.01 0.77
C ASP A 3 8.29 31.11 2.03
N CYS A 4 8.65 29.98 2.64
CA CYS A 4 9.44 29.92 3.86
C CYS A 4 10.93 29.71 3.59
N GLY A 5 11.34 29.53 2.32
CA GLY A 5 12.73 29.26 1.96
C GLY A 5 13.30 27.96 2.54
N TYR A 6 12.47 26.96 2.84
CA TYR A 6 12.96 25.70 3.41
C TYR A 6 13.80 24.94 2.38
N LEU A 7 15.11 24.90 2.63
CA LEU A 7 16.09 24.19 1.79
C LEU A 7 16.41 22.79 2.33
N GLY A 8 15.74 22.30 3.36
CA GLY A 8 16.04 20.97 3.92
C GLY A 8 15.50 19.82 3.05
N VAL A 9 15.84 18.60 3.45
CA VAL A 9 15.23 17.38 2.88
C VAL A 9 13.89 17.11 3.59
N ILE A 10 12.92 16.61 2.83
CA ILE A 10 11.62 16.16 3.34
C ILE A 10 11.48 14.67 3.04
N ALA A 11 11.30 13.86 4.07
CA ALA A 11 10.97 12.45 3.94
C ALA A 11 9.50 12.22 4.31
N SER A 12 8.70 11.71 3.37
CA SER A 12 7.32 11.33 3.63
C SER A 12 7.26 9.88 4.11
N ALA A 13 6.67 9.66 5.28
CA ALA A 13 6.32 8.32 5.78
C ALA A 13 4.83 7.99 5.59
N THR A 14 4.07 8.89 4.98
CA THR A 14 2.63 8.73 4.72
C THR A 14 2.39 7.68 3.64
N LYS A 15 1.43 6.76 3.89
CA LYS A 15 1.11 5.62 3.01
C LYS A 15 -0.33 5.73 2.48
N GLY A 16 -0.53 6.55 1.47
CA GLY A 16 -1.85 6.71 0.87
C GLY A 16 -1.80 7.36 -0.49
N ILE A 17 -2.92 7.27 -1.19
CA ILE A 17 -3.19 8.00 -2.42
C ILE A 17 -4.39 8.89 -2.13
N ASP A 18 -4.24 10.17 -2.44
CA ASP A 18 -5.32 11.14 -2.31
C ASP A 18 -6.47 10.77 -3.27
N PRO A 19 -7.69 10.52 -2.77
CA PRO A 19 -8.79 10.02 -3.61
C PRO A 19 -9.36 11.07 -4.56
N GLU A 20 -9.11 12.35 -4.34
CA GLU A 20 -9.61 13.44 -5.19
C GLU A 20 -8.63 13.75 -6.32
N THR A 21 -7.33 13.80 -5.99
CA THR A 21 -6.28 14.19 -6.93
C THR A 21 -5.54 13.00 -7.55
N LEU A 22 -5.70 11.80 -6.97
CA LEU A 22 -4.95 10.58 -7.31
C LEU A 22 -3.43 10.74 -7.14
N ARG A 23 -3.02 11.68 -6.27
CA ARG A 23 -1.61 11.98 -6.03
C ARG A 23 -1.09 11.30 -4.78
N THR A 24 0.17 10.88 -4.84
CA THR A 24 0.91 10.41 -3.68
C THR A 24 1.42 11.58 -2.83
N SER A 25 1.91 11.27 -1.63
CA SER A 25 2.36 12.31 -0.69
C SER A 25 3.58 13.06 -1.23
N THR A 26 4.55 12.36 -1.83
CA THR A 26 5.70 13.06 -2.43
C THR A 26 5.30 13.93 -3.61
N GLN A 27 4.34 13.52 -4.45
CA GLN A 27 3.85 14.36 -5.55
C GLN A 27 3.29 15.70 -5.03
N ARG A 28 2.46 15.65 -3.98
CA ARG A 28 1.92 16.86 -3.33
C ARG A 28 3.02 17.72 -2.71
N ILE A 29 4.00 17.10 -2.04
CA ILE A 29 5.15 17.83 -1.47
C ILE A 29 5.96 18.51 -2.58
N ILE A 30 6.19 17.82 -3.70
CA ILE A 30 6.94 18.36 -4.84
C ILE A 30 6.20 19.55 -5.47
N GLU A 31 4.88 19.48 -5.59
CA GLU A 31 4.07 20.59 -6.12
C GLU A 31 4.18 21.86 -5.27
N VAL A 32 4.21 21.70 -3.95
CA VAL A 32 4.31 22.82 -3.01
C VAL A 32 5.74 23.35 -2.89
N THR A 33 6.75 22.49 -3.06
CA THR A 33 8.16 22.85 -2.82
C THR A 33 8.94 23.16 -4.09
N GLY A 34 8.47 22.69 -5.25
CA GLY A 34 9.17 22.77 -6.53
C GLY A 34 10.49 21.98 -6.60
N ASN A 35 10.85 21.20 -5.56
CA ASN A 35 12.17 20.57 -5.47
C ASN A 35 12.08 19.05 -5.27
N ARG A 36 11.96 18.35 -6.40
CA ARG A 36 11.95 16.87 -6.44
C ARG A 36 13.20 16.23 -5.83
N GLU A 37 14.35 16.86 -5.99
CA GLU A 37 15.63 16.30 -5.51
C GLU A 37 15.74 16.28 -3.99
N ARG A 38 14.95 17.08 -3.27
CA ARG A 38 14.97 17.15 -1.80
C ARG A 38 13.83 16.36 -1.14
N VAL A 39 13.09 15.59 -1.92
CA VAL A 39 11.96 14.78 -1.43
C VAL A 39 12.33 13.30 -1.45
N ALA A 40 11.95 12.59 -0.39
CA ALA A 40 12.09 11.15 -0.28
C ALA A 40 10.79 10.51 0.23
N ALA A 41 10.53 9.26 -0.17
CA ALA A 41 9.48 8.41 0.37
C ALA A 41 10.11 7.35 1.29
N LEU A 42 9.46 7.04 2.41
CA LEU A 42 9.85 6.02 3.37
C LEU A 42 8.72 4.99 3.48
N SER A 43 9.00 3.73 3.15
CA SER A 43 8.05 2.62 3.31
C SER A 43 8.76 1.32 3.69
N GLY A 44 8.00 0.29 4.08
CA GLY A 44 8.53 -0.97 4.59
C GLY A 44 7.71 -1.52 5.75
N PRO A 45 7.97 -2.78 6.16
CA PRO A 45 7.31 -3.47 7.28
C PRO A 45 7.62 -2.77 8.61
N ASN A 46 6.88 -1.71 8.87
CA ASN A 46 7.18 -0.73 9.91
C ASN A 46 5.98 -0.58 10.86
N LEU A 47 5.64 -1.64 11.61
CA LEU A 47 4.63 -1.54 12.65
C LEU A 47 5.16 -0.60 13.75
N ALA A 48 4.52 0.57 13.89
CA ALA A 48 5.02 1.66 14.73
C ALA A 48 5.25 1.23 16.19
N THR A 49 4.38 0.37 16.73
CA THR A 49 4.50 -0.16 18.10
C THR A 49 5.72 -1.06 18.28
N GLU A 50 6.08 -1.85 17.27
CA GLU A 50 7.27 -2.72 17.32
C GLU A 50 8.55 -1.91 17.24
N ILE A 51 8.60 -0.93 16.34
CA ILE A 51 9.74 -0.01 16.20
C ILE A 51 9.92 0.81 17.49
N ALA A 52 8.84 1.35 18.06
CA ALA A 52 8.88 2.08 19.33
C ALA A 52 9.34 1.19 20.51
N GLY A 53 9.03 -0.12 20.45
CA GLY A 53 9.52 -1.13 21.38
C GLY A 53 10.97 -1.56 21.16
N GLY A 54 11.66 -1.01 20.16
CA GLY A 54 13.05 -1.35 19.85
C GLY A 54 13.23 -2.71 19.17
N LEU A 55 12.16 -3.30 18.62
CA LEU A 55 12.27 -4.56 17.89
C LEU A 55 12.93 -4.37 16.51
N PRO A 56 13.61 -5.40 15.97
CA PRO A 56 14.24 -5.32 14.66
C PRO A 56 13.24 -5.01 13.55
N ALA A 57 13.52 -3.97 12.76
CA ALA A 57 12.73 -3.61 11.58
C ALA A 57 13.63 -3.16 10.42
N ALA A 58 13.07 -3.22 9.21
CA ALA A 58 13.75 -2.76 8.00
C ALA A 58 12.82 -1.94 7.11
N ALA A 59 13.35 -0.87 6.51
CA ALA A 59 12.60 -0.01 5.60
C ALA A 59 13.41 0.40 4.37
N VAL A 60 12.72 0.97 3.39
CA VAL A 60 13.27 1.54 2.16
C VAL A 60 13.00 3.03 2.17
N VAL A 61 14.04 3.80 1.88
CA VAL A 61 13.95 5.22 1.54
C VAL A 61 14.21 5.38 0.05
N ALA A 62 13.23 5.90 -0.68
CA ALA A 62 13.37 6.21 -2.10
C ALA A 62 13.50 7.71 -2.34
N SER A 63 14.42 8.12 -3.22
CA SER A 63 14.51 9.50 -3.73
C SER A 63 15.09 9.51 -5.14
N THR A 64 14.72 10.50 -5.97
CA THR A 64 15.34 10.68 -7.28
C THR A 64 16.80 11.12 -7.17
N ARG A 65 17.20 11.68 -6.03
CA ARG A 65 18.58 12.07 -5.76
C ARG A 65 19.19 11.16 -4.70
N GLN A 66 20.23 10.42 -5.08
CA GLN A 66 20.88 9.45 -4.20
C GLN A 66 21.36 10.07 -2.89
N GLN A 67 21.92 11.29 -2.92
CA GLN A 67 22.39 11.96 -1.69
C GLN A 67 21.24 12.24 -0.71
N THR A 68 20.04 12.51 -1.21
CA THR A 68 18.84 12.74 -0.39
C THR A 68 18.39 11.45 0.29
N ALA A 69 18.31 10.34 -0.46
CA ALA A 69 18.00 9.03 0.12
C ALA A 69 19.03 8.61 1.18
N GLN A 70 20.33 8.81 0.90
CA GLN A 70 21.40 8.50 1.84
C GLN A 70 21.41 9.40 3.09
N LEU A 71 21.01 10.67 2.97
CA LEU A 71 20.90 11.56 4.13
C LEU A 71 19.83 11.05 5.10
N VAL A 72 18.64 10.73 4.58
CA VAL A 72 17.54 10.17 5.38
C VAL A 72 17.91 8.79 5.94
N GLN A 73 18.55 7.94 5.13
CA GLN A 73 19.05 6.64 5.57
C GLN A 73 19.96 6.76 6.78
N ARG A 74 20.98 7.63 6.73
CA ARG A 74 21.89 7.84 7.85
C ARG A 74 21.19 8.43 9.08
N GLY A 75 20.22 9.30 8.88
CA GLY A 75 19.47 9.93 9.98
C GLY A 75 18.53 8.97 10.72
N LEU A 76 18.04 7.92 10.06
CA LEU A 76 17.07 6.98 10.63
C LEU A 76 17.66 5.61 11.01
N MET A 77 18.85 5.27 10.52
CA MET A 77 19.49 4.00 10.85
C MET A 77 19.81 3.88 12.35
N SER A 78 19.52 2.73 12.93
CA SER A 78 19.88 2.38 14.32
C SER A 78 20.30 0.89 14.40
N PRO A 79 20.80 0.41 15.55
CA PRO A 79 21.12 -1.01 15.74
C PRO A 79 19.92 -1.96 15.49
N THR A 80 18.70 -1.48 15.66
CA THR A 80 17.46 -2.25 15.50
C THR A 80 16.62 -1.80 14.31
N PHE A 81 17.03 -0.75 13.60
CA PHE A 81 16.29 -0.25 12.43
C PHE A 81 17.20 -0.07 11.22
N ARG A 82 17.05 -0.97 10.23
CA ARG A 82 17.86 -1.00 9.03
C ARG A 82 17.17 -0.29 7.86
N ILE A 83 17.85 0.67 7.25
CA ILE A 83 17.32 1.41 6.10
C ILE A 83 18.09 1.06 4.83
N TYR A 84 17.36 0.72 3.77
CA TYR A 84 17.86 0.53 2.42
C TYR A 84 17.47 1.72 1.54
N THR A 85 18.26 2.03 0.51
CA THR A 85 17.95 3.12 -0.43
C THR A 85 17.38 2.58 -1.74
N SER A 86 16.55 3.39 -2.40
CA SER A 86 16.02 3.14 -3.74
C SER A 86 15.94 4.46 -4.54
N SER A 87 15.89 4.36 -5.86
CA SER A 87 15.54 5.48 -6.75
C SER A 87 14.05 5.49 -7.12
N ASP A 88 13.32 4.40 -6.86
CA ASP A 88 11.92 4.22 -7.25
C ASP A 88 10.95 4.76 -6.19
N ILE A 89 10.73 6.08 -6.21
CA ILE A 89 9.75 6.74 -5.32
C ILE A 89 8.34 6.20 -5.59
N VAL A 90 7.97 6.05 -6.87
CA VAL A 90 6.61 5.69 -7.28
C VAL A 90 6.26 4.30 -6.77
N GLY A 91 7.14 3.31 -6.98
CA GLY A 91 6.93 1.96 -6.48
C GLY A 91 6.87 1.91 -4.96
N VAL A 92 7.74 2.63 -4.25
CA VAL A 92 7.77 2.61 -2.77
C VAL A 92 6.48 3.20 -2.17
N GLU A 93 5.97 4.31 -2.71
CA GLU A 93 4.72 4.91 -2.23
C GLU A 93 3.50 4.07 -2.60
N LEU A 94 3.40 3.61 -3.86
CA LEU A 94 2.24 2.82 -4.30
C LEU A 94 2.19 1.47 -3.59
N ALA A 95 3.32 0.81 -3.38
CA ALA A 95 3.39 -0.42 -2.60
C ALA A 95 2.88 -0.20 -1.16
N GLY A 96 3.38 0.85 -0.49
CA GLY A 96 2.98 1.21 0.86
C GLY A 96 1.50 1.59 0.99
N ALA A 97 0.94 2.30 0.00
CA ALA A 97 -0.46 2.71 0.00
C ALA A 97 -1.39 1.53 -0.31
N LEU A 98 -1.15 0.81 -1.40
CA LEU A 98 -2.08 -0.21 -1.90
C LEU A 98 -2.09 -1.47 -1.02
N LYS A 99 -1.03 -1.75 -0.26
CA LYS A 99 -1.05 -2.84 0.73
C LYS A 99 -2.11 -2.65 1.81
N ASN A 100 -2.50 -1.41 2.12
CA ASN A 100 -3.56 -1.13 3.09
C ASN A 100 -4.93 -1.59 2.57
N VAL A 101 -5.17 -1.51 1.25
CA VAL A 101 -6.37 -2.07 0.62
C VAL A 101 -6.37 -3.59 0.79
N MET A 102 -5.24 -4.23 0.48
CA MET A 102 -5.11 -5.69 0.63
C MET A 102 -5.24 -6.14 2.08
N ALA A 103 -4.78 -5.34 3.04
CA ALA A 103 -4.95 -5.63 4.46
C ALA A 103 -6.43 -5.70 4.88
N ILE A 104 -7.32 -4.90 4.29
CA ILE A 104 -8.78 -5.01 4.50
C ILE A 104 -9.28 -6.37 4.01
N GLY A 105 -8.92 -6.77 2.78
CA GLY A 105 -9.32 -8.07 2.25
C GLY A 105 -8.78 -9.26 3.06
N ALA A 106 -7.55 -9.15 3.56
CA ALA A 106 -6.97 -10.16 4.45
C ALA A 106 -7.72 -10.24 5.80
N GLY A 107 -8.15 -9.10 6.35
CA GLY A 107 -9.00 -9.05 7.54
C GLY A 107 -10.37 -9.69 7.31
N ILE A 108 -10.97 -9.44 6.15
CA ILE A 108 -12.22 -10.10 5.73
C ILE A 108 -12.05 -11.62 5.71
N ALA A 109 -10.98 -12.11 5.07
CA ALA A 109 -10.71 -13.54 4.97
C ALA A 109 -10.55 -14.19 6.35
N ASP A 110 -9.87 -13.50 7.28
CA ASP A 110 -9.72 -13.98 8.66
C ASP A 110 -11.04 -13.97 9.43
N GLY A 111 -11.84 -12.91 9.32
CA GLY A 111 -13.16 -12.82 9.97
C GLY A 111 -14.17 -13.85 9.45
N LEU A 112 -14.03 -14.28 8.19
CA LEU A 112 -14.81 -15.38 7.61
C LEU A 112 -14.19 -16.77 7.85
N THR A 113 -13.09 -16.88 8.60
CA THR A 113 -12.38 -18.14 8.87
C THR A 113 -11.96 -18.92 7.62
N ALA A 114 -11.62 -18.20 6.53
CA ALA A 114 -11.31 -18.79 5.23
C ALA A 114 -10.03 -19.68 5.20
N GLY A 115 -9.21 -19.61 6.25
CA GLY A 115 -8.00 -20.41 6.41
C GLY A 115 -6.77 -19.85 5.69
N GLN A 116 -5.60 -20.43 6.02
CA GLN A 116 -4.30 -19.90 5.55
C GLN A 116 -4.09 -20.06 4.05
N ASN A 117 -4.62 -21.11 3.42
CA ASN A 117 -4.50 -21.31 1.97
C ASN A 117 -5.20 -20.18 1.19
N ALA A 118 -6.42 -19.83 1.57
CA ALA A 118 -7.17 -18.74 0.95
C ALA A 118 -6.47 -17.40 1.16
N LYS A 119 -5.96 -17.15 2.37
CA LYS A 119 -5.21 -15.93 2.69
C LYS A 119 -3.91 -15.81 1.90
N ALA A 120 -3.14 -16.90 1.80
CA ALA A 120 -1.92 -16.94 1.00
C ALA A 120 -2.20 -16.66 -0.48
N ALA A 121 -3.20 -17.34 -1.06
CA ALA A 121 -3.63 -17.08 -2.44
C ALA A 121 -4.06 -15.62 -2.64
N PHE A 122 -4.86 -15.08 -1.70
CA PHE A 122 -5.28 -13.67 -1.72
C PHE A 122 -4.09 -12.70 -1.70
N ILE A 123 -3.12 -12.89 -0.80
CA ILE A 123 -1.92 -12.04 -0.70
C ILE A 123 -1.11 -12.09 -2.00
N THR A 124 -0.89 -13.28 -2.55
CA THR A 124 -0.16 -13.47 -3.81
C THR A 124 -0.85 -12.79 -5.00
N ARG A 125 -2.18 -12.90 -5.10
CA ARG A 125 -2.93 -12.21 -6.15
C ARG A 125 -3.01 -10.71 -5.91
N GLY A 126 -3.06 -10.29 -4.65
CA GLY A 126 -3.02 -8.89 -4.22
C GLY A 126 -1.73 -8.20 -4.62
N ILE A 127 -0.56 -8.79 -4.32
CA ILE A 127 0.73 -8.20 -4.74
C ILE A 127 0.83 -8.12 -6.27
N ALA A 128 0.35 -9.12 -7.01
CA ALA A 128 0.33 -9.08 -8.47
C ALA A 128 -0.55 -7.93 -9.02
N GLU A 129 -1.64 -7.60 -8.34
CA GLU A 129 -2.50 -6.47 -8.68
C GLU A 129 -1.84 -5.12 -8.38
N ILE A 130 -1.20 -5.00 -7.22
CA ILE A 130 -0.39 -3.84 -6.83
C ILE A 130 0.72 -3.59 -7.86
N THR A 131 1.46 -4.64 -8.25
CA THR A 131 2.54 -4.55 -9.23
C THR A 131 2.04 -4.05 -10.58
N ARG A 132 0.89 -4.56 -11.09
CA ARG A 132 0.32 -4.11 -12.37
C ARG A 132 -0.04 -2.62 -12.34
N LEU A 133 -0.69 -2.16 -11.27
CA LEU A 133 -1.02 -0.74 -11.12
C LEU A 133 0.23 0.12 -11.01
N GLY A 134 1.21 -0.35 -10.23
CA GLY A 134 2.50 0.31 -10.06
C GLY A 134 3.26 0.49 -11.37
N MET A 135 3.38 -0.57 -12.17
CA MET A 135 4.02 -0.53 -13.49
C MET A 135 3.32 0.46 -14.43
N ALA A 136 1.98 0.49 -14.43
CA ALA A 136 1.23 1.45 -15.23
C ALA A 136 1.45 2.91 -14.77
N CYS A 137 1.88 3.12 -13.51
CA CYS A 137 2.30 4.42 -12.99
C CYS A 137 3.79 4.72 -13.22
N GLY A 138 4.54 3.82 -13.84
CA GLY A 138 5.98 3.96 -14.09
C GLY A 138 6.90 3.50 -12.96
N ALA A 139 6.40 2.67 -12.02
CA ALA A 139 7.23 2.06 -10.97
C ALA A 139 8.09 0.91 -11.51
N ASP A 140 9.20 0.63 -10.81
CA ASP A 140 10.02 -0.56 -11.06
C ASP A 140 9.31 -1.80 -10.48
N PRO A 141 9.03 -2.85 -11.29
CA PRO A 141 8.39 -4.06 -10.81
C PRO A 141 9.15 -4.76 -9.67
N MET A 142 10.48 -4.62 -9.61
CA MET A 142 11.30 -5.22 -8.55
C MET A 142 11.07 -4.60 -7.18
N THR A 143 10.58 -3.36 -7.11
CA THR A 143 10.21 -2.72 -5.82
C THR A 143 9.14 -3.52 -5.08
N PHE A 144 8.20 -4.10 -5.81
CA PHE A 144 7.09 -4.87 -5.24
C PHE A 144 7.53 -6.24 -4.69
N ALA A 145 8.64 -6.78 -5.18
CA ALA A 145 9.27 -7.99 -4.63
C ALA A 145 10.12 -7.71 -3.38
N GLY A 146 10.34 -6.43 -3.03
CA GLY A 146 11.18 -6.01 -1.91
C GLY A 146 10.43 -5.70 -0.61
N LEU A 147 11.13 -5.03 0.31
CA LEU A 147 10.62 -4.65 1.64
C LEU A 147 9.38 -3.75 1.55
N ALA A 148 9.35 -2.76 0.65
CA ALA A 148 8.23 -1.85 0.51
C ALA A 148 6.97 -2.52 -0.07
N GLY A 149 7.15 -3.58 -0.87
CA GLY A 149 6.10 -4.39 -1.48
C GLY A 149 5.69 -5.57 -0.61
N ILE A 150 6.11 -6.77 -1.01
CA ILE A 150 5.70 -8.01 -0.36
C ILE A 150 6.05 -8.05 1.14
N GLY A 151 7.18 -7.46 1.55
CA GLY A 151 7.58 -7.42 2.96
C GLY A 151 6.56 -6.69 3.84
N ASP A 152 6.22 -5.46 3.48
CA ASP A 152 5.23 -4.64 4.20
C ASP A 152 3.81 -5.22 4.07
N LEU A 153 3.47 -5.78 2.90
CA LEU A 153 2.19 -6.46 2.69
C LEU A 153 2.02 -7.65 3.64
N MET A 154 3.01 -8.53 3.75
CA MET A 154 2.96 -9.70 4.64
C MET A 154 2.82 -9.28 6.10
N ALA A 155 3.63 -8.33 6.56
CA ALA A 155 3.54 -7.82 7.94
C ALA A 155 2.15 -7.23 8.24
N THR A 156 1.57 -6.51 7.28
CA THR A 156 0.28 -5.82 7.48
C THR A 156 -0.91 -6.77 7.39
N CYS A 157 -0.90 -7.73 6.46
CA CYS A 157 -1.95 -8.73 6.34
C CYS A 157 -1.90 -9.78 7.46
N GLY A 158 -0.72 -10.02 8.06
CA GLY A 158 -0.51 -10.98 9.14
C GLY A 158 -0.77 -10.45 10.54
N SER A 159 -0.87 -9.13 10.73
CA SER A 159 -0.91 -8.51 12.06
C SER A 159 -2.30 -7.98 12.43
N THR A 160 -2.79 -8.38 13.60
CA THR A 160 -4.00 -7.80 14.22
C THR A 160 -3.81 -6.35 14.68
N LEU A 161 -2.56 -5.85 14.72
CA LEU A 161 -2.24 -4.44 14.99
C LEU A 161 -2.51 -3.55 13.77
N SER A 162 -2.79 -4.14 12.60
CA SER A 162 -3.19 -3.41 11.41
C SER A 162 -4.63 -2.92 11.54
N ARG A 163 -4.80 -1.60 11.46
CA ARG A 163 -6.12 -0.94 11.51
C ARG A 163 -6.98 -1.35 10.31
N ASN A 164 -6.36 -1.47 9.15
CA ASN A 164 -7.01 -1.92 7.92
C ASN A 164 -7.47 -3.39 8.03
N HIS A 165 -6.64 -4.26 8.62
CA HIS A 165 -7.02 -5.64 8.91
C HIS A 165 -8.23 -5.69 9.87
N THR A 166 -8.20 -4.88 10.92
CA THR A 166 -9.32 -4.77 11.88
C THR A 166 -10.62 -4.34 11.21
N VAL A 167 -10.58 -3.36 10.29
CA VAL A 167 -11.75 -2.97 9.49
C VAL A 167 -12.29 -4.17 8.71
N GLY A 168 -11.42 -4.89 8.01
CA GLY A 168 -11.80 -6.08 7.25
C GLY A 168 -12.49 -7.15 8.10
N ARG A 169 -11.93 -7.46 9.27
CA ARG A 169 -12.48 -8.45 10.19
C ARG A 169 -13.87 -8.06 10.67
N ARG A 170 -14.06 -6.81 11.09
CA ARG A 170 -15.36 -6.29 11.57
C ARG A 170 -16.42 -6.26 10.46
N LEU A 171 -16.02 -5.95 9.23
CA LEU A 171 -16.91 -6.07 8.06
C LEU A 171 -17.38 -7.51 7.84
N ALA A 172 -16.49 -8.49 8.00
CA ALA A 172 -16.84 -9.92 7.91
C ALA A 172 -17.80 -10.37 9.02
N GLU A 173 -17.76 -9.72 10.19
CA GLU A 173 -18.68 -9.93 11.31
C GLU A 173 -20.06 -9.25 11.11
N GLY A 174 -20.24 -8.54 9.98
CA GLY A 174 -21.50 -7.91 9.61
C GLY A 174 -21.68 -6.48 10.12
N GLU A 175 -20.65 -5.89 10.73
CA GLU A 175 -20.68 -4.48 11.14
C GLU A 175 -20.67 -3.55 9.92
N LEU A 176 -21.35 -2.41 10.04
CA LEU A 176 -21.38 -1.41 8.99
C LEU A 176 -20.12 -0.54 9.04
N LEU A 177 -19.56 -0.21 7.87
CA LEU A 177 -18.34 0.59 7.76
C LEU A 177 -18.42 1.90 8.58
N ARG A 178 -19.57 2.59 8.54
CA ARG A 178 -19.76 3.83 9.31
C ARG A 178 -19.58 3.65 10.82
N ASP A 179 -20.06 2.53 11.36
CA ASP A 179 -20.03 2.25 12.80
C ASP A 179 -18.62 1.79 13.21
N ILE A 180 -17.94 1.06 12.31
CA ILE A 180 -16.53 0.72 12.45
C ILE A 180 -15.68 2.00 12.54
N ILE A 181 -15.81 2.90 11.56
CA ILE A 181 -15.02 4.14 11.52
C ILE A 181 -15.31 5.04 12.73
N ALA A 182 -16.57 5.16 13.15
CA ALA A 182 -16.97 5.97 14.31
C ALA A 182 -16.36 5.49 15.64
N THR A 183 -15.97 4.22 15.74
CA THR A 183 -15.41 3.62 16.95
C THR A 183 -13.88 3.47 16.91
N MET A 184 -13.24 3.80 15.79
CA MET A 184 -11.79 3.73 15.67
C MET A 184 -11.11 5.01 16.18
N THR A 185 -10.04 4.84 16.95
CA THR A 185 -9.19 5.94 17.43
C THR A 185 -8.21 6.43 16.38
N GLU A 186 -7.93 5.63 15.37
CA GLU A 186 -6.97 5.92 14.30
C GLU A 186 -7.60 5.70 12.92
N VAL A 187 -7.09 6.42 11.92
CA VAL A 187 -7.60 6.36 10.54
C VAL A 187 -7.16 5.07 9.85
N ALA A 188 -8.12 4.35 9.26
CA ALA A 188 -7.84 3.23 8.36
C ALA A 188 -7.60 3.75 6.93
N GLU A 189 -6.34 4.08 6.62
CA GLU A 189 -5.92 4.65 5.31
C GLU A 189 -6.34 3.79 4.10
N GLY A 190 -6.54 2.48 4.29
CA GLY A 190 -6.97 1.56 3.24
C GLY A 190 -8.33 1.92 2.66
N VAL A 191 -9.25 2.47 3.48
CA VAL A 191 -10.60 2.83 3.03
C VAL A 191 -10.57 3.92 1.94
N PRO A 192 -10.03 5.14 2.17
CA PRO A 192 -9.91 6.12 1.10
C PRO A 192 -8.99 5.66 -0.03
N THR A 193 -7.93 4.90 0.28
CA THR A 193 -7.00 4.37 -0.73
C THR A 193 -7.68 3.39 -1.69
N THR A 194 -8.69 2.63 -1.26
CA THR A 194 -9.46 1.75 -2.17
C THR A 194 -10.14 2.55 -3.28
N ARG A 195 -10.75 3.70 -2.95
CA ARG A 195 -11.37 4.57 -3.98
C ARG A 195 -10.33 5.10 -4.95
N ALA A 196 -9.21 5.58 -4.43
CA ALA A 196 -8.12 6.11 -5.23
C ALA A 196 -7.52 5.05 -6.16
N ALA A 197 -7.33 3.82 -5.66
CA ALA A 197 -6.80 2.70 -6.42
C ALA A 197 -7.72 2.34 -7.61
N ILE A 198 -9.03 2.19 -7.36
CA ILE A 198 -10.02 1.90 -8.40
C ILE A 198 -10.01 2.99 -9.48
N ALA A 199 -10.11 4.26 -9.06
CA ALA A 199 -10.11 5.38 -10.00
C ALA A 199 -8.82 5.48 -10.82
N LEU A 200 -7.66 5.20 -10.20
CA LEU A 200 -6.37 5.16 -10.89
C LEU A 200 -6.28 3.98 -11.88
N GLY A 201 -6.80 2.82 -11.51
CA GLY A 201 -6.92 1.66 -12.39
C GLY A 201 -7.79 1.94 -13.62
N GLU A 202 -8.96 2.52 -13.42
CA GLU A 202 -9.87 2.94 -14.51
C GLU A 202 -9.18 3.94 -15.44
N ARG A 203 -8.53 4.98 -14.89
CA ARG A 203 -7.80 6.00 -15.66
C ARG A 203 -6.69 5.41 -16.53
N LEU A 204 -6.02 4.36 -16.06
CA LEU A 204 -4.87 3.74 -16.73
C LEU A 204 -5.24 2.49 -17.52
N GLY A 205 -6.51 2.07 -17.53
CA GLY A 205 -6.95 0.82 -18.18
C GLY A 205 -6.40 -0.44 -17.50
N VAL A 206 -6.12 -0.39 -16.20
CA VAL A 206 -5.62 -1.52 -15.40
C VAL A 206 -6.75 -2.14 -14.61
N GLU A 207 -7.02 -3.42 -14.84
CA GLU A 207 -8.00 -4.17 -14.05
C GLU A 207 -7.49 -4.46 -12.62
N LEU A 208 -8.29 -4.04 -11.64
CA LEU A 208 -8.02 -4.21 -10.21
C LEU A 208 -9.14 -4.99 -9.50
N PRO A 209 -9.37 -6.26 -9.89
CA PRO A 209 -10.51 -7.04 -9.43
C PRO A 209 -10.58 -7.19 -7.90
N ILE A 210 -9.44 -7.34 -7.21
CA ILE A 210 -9.44 -7.47 -5.75
C ILE A 210 -9.82 -6.13 -5.12
N ALA A 211 -9.20 -5.02 -5.55
CA ALA A 211 -9.53 -3.69 -5.06
C ALA A 211 -10.99 -3.33 -5.36
N THR A 212 -11.52 -3.67 -6.54
CA THR A 212 -12.92 -3.48 -6.92
C THR A 212 -13.86 -4.22 -5.97
N GLN A 213 -13.58 -5.48 -5.65
CA GLN A 213 -14.42 -6.24 -4.73
C GLN A 213 -14.36 -5.72 -3.30
N ILE A 214 -13.18 -5.31 -2.84
CA ILE A 214 -13.04 -4.62 -1.55
C ILE A 214 -13.82 -3.30 -1.56
N GLY A 215 -13.78 -2.54 -2.66
CA GLY A 215 -14.57 -1.32 -2.85
C GLY A 215 -16.08 -1.60 -2.81
N ASN A 216 -16.54 -2.69 -3.42
CA ASN A 216 -17.94 -3.10 -3.37
C ASN A 216 -18.41 -3.40 -1.93
N VAL A 217 -17.58 -4.09 -1.14
CA VAL A 217 -17.86 -4.33 0.28
C VAL A 217 -17.91 -3.02 1.06
N LEU A 218 -16.94 -2.13 0.83
CA LEU A 218 -16.83 -0.87 1.57
C LEU A 218 -17.92 0.14 1.23
N PHE A 219 -18.34 0.22 -0.03
CA PHE A 219 -19.09 1.36 -0.55
C PHE A 219 -20.43 1.01 -1.19
N ASN A 220 -20.62 -0.25 -1.59
CA ASN A 220 -21.80 -0.70 -2.33
C ASN A 220 -22.64 -1.73 -1.55
N ASN A 221 -22.39 -1.89 -0.25
CA ASN A 221 -23.08 -2.83 0.64
C ASN A 221 -23.08 -4.29 0.14
N VAL A 222 -22.08 -4.68 -0.65
CA VAL A 222 -21.91 -6.09 -1.05
C VAL A 222 -21.42 -6.88 0.13
N SER A 223 -22.02 -8.05 0.41
CA SER A 223 -21.54 -8.89 1.51
C SER A 223 -20.14 -9.44 1.22
N PRO A 224 -19.27 -9.56 2.24
CA PRO A 224 -17.95 -10.16 2.07
C PRO A 224 -17.95 -11.54 1.41
N GLN A 225 -18.92 -12.40 1.73
CA GLN A 225 -19.09 -13.72 1.13
C GLN A 225 -19.40 -13.62 -0.37
N HIS A 226 -20.26 -12.68 -0.77
CA HIS A 226 -20.58 -12.46 -2.17
C HIS A 226 -19.38 -11.92 -2.96
N ALA A 227 -18.63 -10.98 -2.38
CA ALA A 227 -17.41 -10.45 -2.99
C ALA A 227 -16.36 -11.54 -3.26
N ILE A 228 -16.17 -12.46 -2.31
CA ILE A 228 -15.30 -13.62 -2.49
C ILE A 228 -15.81 -14.55 -3.59
N ALA A 229 -17.12 -14.85 -3.60
CA ALA A 229 -17.72 -15.68 -4.63
C ALA A 229 -17.51 -15.08 -6.04
N GLN A 230 -17.63 -13.75 -6.18
CA GLN A 230 -17.35 -13.05 -7.43
C GLN A 230 -15.88 -13.16 -7.85
N LEU A 231 -14.91 -13.14 -6.92
CA LEU A 231 -13.49 -13.34 -7.24
C LEU A 231 -13.20 -14.76 -7.74
N LEU A 232 -13.83 -15.76 -7.13
CA LEU A 232 -13.65 -17.18 -7.48
C LEU A 232 -14.35 -17.58 -8.78
N ALA A 233 -15.44 -16.88 -9.15
CA ALA A 233 -16.20 -17.15 -10.37
C ALA A 233 -15.54 -16.61 -11.65
N ARG A 234 -14.41 -15.89 -11.54
CA ARG A 234 -13.70 -15.34 -12.70
C ARG A 234 -12.99 -16.43 -13.49
N ASP A 235 -12.87 -16.21 -14.79
CA ASP A 235 -12.17 -17.13 -15.67
C ASP A 235 -10.73 -17.37 -15.23
N ALA A 236 -10.30 -18.62 -15.36
CA ALA A 236 -8.93 -19.01 -15.11
C ALA A 236 -8.00 -18.24 -16.05
N ALA A 237 -6.92 -17.70 -15.49
CA ALA A 237 -5.88 -16.99 -16.23
C ALA A 237 -4.50 -17.56 -15.85
N PRO A 238 -3.49 -17.45 -16.73
CA PRO A 238 -2.12 -17.75 -16.37
C PRO A 238 -1.69 -17.00 -15.09
N GLU A 239 -0.88 -17.65 -14.27
CA GLU A 239 -0.36 -17.04 -13.03
C GLU A 239 0.43 -15.77 -13.34
N VAL A 240 1.36 -15.87 -14.30
CA VAL A 240 2.17 -14.79 -14.84
C VAL A 240 1.64 -14.42 -16.22
N ARG A 241 1.19 -13.17 -16.38
CA ARG A 241 0.90 -12.65 -17.73
C ARG A 241 2.24 -12.44 -18.45
N PRO A 242 2.38 -12.85 -19.72
CA PRO A 242 3.61 -12.63 -20.46
C PRO A 242 3.93 -11.14 -20.48
N VAL A 243 5.12 -10.78 -19.97
CA VAL A 243 5.67 -9.43 -20.09
C VAL A 243 6.35 -9.37 -21.45
N ASP A 244 5.99 -8.40 -22.29
CA ASP A 244 6.74 -8.16 -23.53
C ASP A 244 8.09 -7.54 -23.16
N LEU A 245 9.12 -8.39 -23.05
CA LEU A 245 10.49 -7.99 -22.70
C LEU A 245 11.20 -7.26 -23.85
N ARG A 246 10.53 -7.02 -24.99
CA ARG A 246 11.13 -6.42 -26.19
C ARG A 246 11.34 -4.90 -26.14
N GLY A 247 11.23 -4.29 -24.96
CA GLY A 247 11.42 -2.84 -24.78
C GLY A 247 12.21 -2.42 -23.54
N LEU A 248 12.93 -3.36 -22.90
CA LEU A 248 13.91 -3.04 -21.85
C LEU A 248 15.31 -2.87 -22.44
#